data_AF-A0A2M7YX81-F1
#
_entry.id   AF-A0A2M7YX81-F1
#
_cell.length_a   1.000
_cell.length_b   1.000
_cell.length_c   1.000
_cell.angle_alpha   90.00
_cell.angle_beta   90.00
_cell.angle_gamma   90.00
#
_symmetry.space_group_name_H-M   'P 1'
#
loop_
_entity.id
_entity.type
_entity.pdbx_description
1 polymer ?
#
loop_
_entity_poly.entity_id
_entity_poly.type
_entity_poly.pdbx_seq_one_letter_code
_entity_poly.pdbx_strand_id
1 'polypeptide(L)'
;MPTIQCDGGDLFGRRDQNERFQTEFLCEELGNMGIDAIGLGEQDLNYGLAFLREMIDKHDLPFTNANVRDIGTGELILPAYLIFERGGIKFGVVSVLDPAKKIITMSEKDDTFQVDDPVAVLRELVPRLREKVQTVILLGHLGDSLTDTVVKEVKGIDISVTGHSFRNTTTERILDNTMMLCASHEGQYLGDADIFLRPDDGKVMAISVEVTPLDEKVADDEAVLAKIEDFKKRLTEFKEAKRAAYPRDFGSSRETFLSDRSCKGCHEEAWTTYVQSGHMRAFATLRNKGQHFEPDCLVCHTTGYQYKNGYSDEPPNNRLINVQCEACHGYGTEHTRDGKYAARAEDSCVVCHDKKNSPEFDYVSYWEKIKH
;
A
#
# COMPACT_ATOMS: atom_id res chain seq x y z
N MET A 1 -2.75 -34.51 5.15
CA MET A 1 -4.21 -34.28 5.15
C MET A 1 -4.50 -33.27 4.05
N PRO A 2 -5.69 -33.24 3.43
CA PRO A 2 -6.02 -32.16 2.50
C PRO A 2 -5.92 -30.81 3.23
N THR A 3 -5.18 -29.86 2.67
CA THR A 3 -4.98 -28.52 3.25
C THR A 3 -5.50 -27.48 2.26
N ILE A 4 -6.03 -26.39 2.78
CA ILE A 4 -6.43 -25.21 2.03
C ILE A 4 -5.70 -24.01 2.62
N GLN A 5 -4.95 -23.29 1.80
CA GLN A 5 -4.27 -22.06 2.19
C GLN A 5 -5.01 -20.84 1.64
N CYS A 6 -5.38 -19.92 2.53
CA CYS A 6 -6.11 -18.72 2.17
C CYS A 6 -5.42 -17.48 2.76
N ASP A 7 -5.47 -16.37 2.03
CA ASP A 7 -5.04 -15.06 2.51
C ASP A 7 -6.20 -14.06 2.51
N GLY A 8 -6.25 -13.19 3.52
CA GLY A 8 -7.36 -12.25 3.76
C GLY A 8 -7.27 -10.93 2.98
N GLY A 9 -6.27 -10.75 2.13
CA GLY A 9 -5.95 -9.51 1.41
C GLY A 9 -5.06 -8.57 2.21
N ASP A 10 -4.70 -7.44 1.58
CA ASP A 10 -3.61 -6.55 2.01
C ASP A 10 -2.23 -7.23 1.97
N LEU A 11 -2.00 -8.01 0.91
CA LEU A 11 -0.69 -8.58 0.58
C LEU A 11 0.32 -7.51 0.16
N PHE A 12 -0.16 -6.45 -0.51
CA PHE A 12 0.72 -5.44 -1.09
C PHE A 12 1.14 -4.39 -0.06
N GLY A 13 2.41 -3.98 -0.15
CA GLY A 13 3.02 -3.03 0.76
C GLY A 13 2.59 -1.58 0.50
N ARG A 14 3.31 -0.65 1.13
CA ARG A 14 2.98 0.79 1.02
C ARG A 14 3.26 1.34 -0.38
N ARG A 15 2.69 2.51 -0.67
CA ARG A 15 2.74 3.22 -1.97
C ARG A 15 4.10 3.87 -2.28
N ASP A 16 5.17 3.08 -2.25
CA ASP A 16 6.51 3.46 -2.70
C ASP A 16 7.20 2.34 -3.48
N GLN A 17 8.28 2.68 -4.19
CA GLN A 17 8.95 1.71 -5.07
C GLN A 17 9.73 0.63 -4.32
N ASN A 18 10.14 0.85 -3.07
CA ASN A 18 10.85 -0.18 -2.30
C ASN A 18 9.90 -1.28 -1.84
N GLU A 19 8.73 -0.87 -1.33
CA GLU A 19 7.65 -1.76 -0.93
C GLU A 19 7.08 -2.49 -2.16
N ARG A 20 6.95 -1.80 -3.30
CA ARG A 20 6.58 -2.46 -4.56
C ARG A 20 7.53 -3.59 -4.93
N PHE A 21 8.84 -3.35 -4.80
CA PHE A 21 9.86 -4.37 -5.07
C PHE A 21 9.77 -5.55 -4.08
N GLN A 22 9.43 -5.28 -2.81
CA GLN A 22 9.12 -6.33 -1.81
C GLN A 22 7.86 -7.12 -2.17
N THR A 23 6.80 -6.44 -2.63
CA THR A 23 5.57 -7.08 -3.06
C THR A 23 5.78 -8.04 -4.22
N GLU A 24 6.63 -7.70 -5.19
CA GLU A 24 6.97 -8.63 -6.28
C GLU A 24 7.57 -9.94 -5.73
N PHE A 25 8.47 -9.84 -4.74
CA PHE A 25 9.05 -11.01 -4.07
C PHE A 25 8.00 -11.81 -3.29
N LEU A 26 7.11 -11.14 -2.54
CA LEU A 26 6.04 -11.83 -1.80
C LEU A 26 5.07 -12.55 -2.73
N CYS A 27 4.69 -11.93 -3.84
CA CYS A 27 3.85 -12.53 -4.88
C CYS A 27 4.50 -13.80 -5.46
N GLU A 28 5.79 -13.72 -5.79
CA GLU A 28 6.55 -14.88 -6.28
C GLU A 28 6.55 -16.03 -5.26
N GLU A 29 6.84 -15.75 -4.00
CA GLU A 29 6.93 -16.77 -2.97
C GLU A 29 5.57 -17.38 -2.61
N LEU A 30 4.48 -16.59 -2.60
CA LEU A 30 3.13 -17.14 -2.40
C LEU A 30 2.69 -18.05 -3.56
N GLY A 31 3.00 -17.66 -4.80
CA GLY A 31 2.78 -18.52 -5.96
C GLY A 31 3.55 -19.83 -5.84
N ASN A 32 4.83 -19.77 -5.43
CA ASN A 32 5.67 -20.94 -5.21
C ASN A 32 5.16 -21.85 -4.07
N MET A 33 4.54 -21.29 -3.03
CA MET A 33 3.93 -22.05 -1.94
C MET A 33 2.63 -22.76 -2.36
N GLY A 34 1.98 -22.30 -3.42
CA GLY A 34 0.75 -22.91 -3.95
C GLY A 34 -0.50 -22.55 -3.15
N ILE A 35 -0.62 -21.27 -2.76
CA ILE A 35 -1.81 -20.75 -2.09
C ILE A 35 -3.09 -21.02 -2.91
N ASP A 36 -4.21 -21.34 -2.24
CA ASP A 36 -5.46 -21.74 -2.93
C ASP A 36 -6.42 -20.58 -3.22
N ALA A 37 -6.41 -19.54 -2.38
CA ALA A 37 -7.26 -18.36 -2.58
C ALA A 37 -6.71 -17.11 -1.86
N ILE A 38 -6.86 -15.95 -2.49
CA ILE A 38 -6.49 -14.65 -1.92
C ILE A 38 -7.69 -13.71 -2.02
N GLY A 39 -8.09 -13.15 -0.88
CA GLY A 39 -9.08 -12.07 -0.82
C GLY A 39 -8.47 -10.74 -1.25
N LEU A 40 -9.30 -9.81 -1.69
CA LEU A 40 -8.83 -8.46 -2.03
C LEU A 40 -8.98 -7.52 -0.83
N GLY A 41 -7.87 -6.95 -0.38
CA GLY A 41 -7.81 -5.78 0.50
C GLY A 41 -7.61 -4.48 -0.29
N GLU A 42 -7.83 -3.32 0.33
CA GLU A 42 -7.62 -2.05 -0.36
C GLU A 42 -6.17 -1.80 -0.75
N GLN A 43 -5.21 -2.38 0.00
CA GLN A 43 -3.79 -2.17 -0.25
C GLN A 43 -3.28 -2.96 -1.46
N ASP A 44 -3.97 -4.04 -1.85
CA ASP A 44 -3.65 -4.82 -3.06
C ASP A 44 -3.79 -4.01 -4.37
N LEU A 45 -4.41 -2.83 -4.29
CA LEU A 45 -4.51 -1.87 -5.39
C LEU A 45 -3.53 -0.68 -5.23
N ASN A 46 -2.65 -0.68 -4.23
CA ASN A 46 -1.70 0.43 -3.99
C ASN A 46 -0.85 0.77 -5.21
N TYR A 47 -0.48 -0.23 -6.02
CA TYR A 47 0.33 -0.05 -7.24
C TYR A 47 -0.51 0.01 -8.53
N GLY A 48 -1.84 -0.01 -8.40
CA GLY A 48 -2.81 0.04 -9.50
C GLY A 48 -3.25 -1.33 -10.02
N LEU A 49 -4.41 -1.36 -10.69
CA LEU A 49 -5.02 -2.59 -11.20
C LEU A 49 -4.13 -3.32 -12.23
N ALA A 50 -3.39 -2.56 -13.05
CA ALA A 50 -2.47 -3.14 -14.02
C ALA A 50 -1.36 -3.97 -13.35
N PHE A 51 -0.79 -3.47 -12.24
CA PHE A 51 0.24 -4.18 -11.49
C PHE A 51 -0.34 -5.40 -10.76
N LEU A 52 -1.53 -5.27 -10.16
CA LEU A 52 -2.22 -6.41 -9.54
C LEU A 52 -2.43 -7.54 -10.56
N ARG A 53 -2.93 -7.23 -11.76
CA ARG A 53 -3.12 -8.23 -12.83
C ARG A 53 -1.80 -8.83 -13.31
N GLU A 54 -0.75 -8.03 -13.44
CA GLU A 54 0.58 -8.52 -13.77
C GLU A 54 1.07 -9.56 -12.75
N MET A 55 0.93 -9.28 -11.44
CA MET A 55 1.33 -10.21 -10.39
C MET A 55 0.48 -11.49 -10.39
N ILE A 56 -0.84 -11.36 -10.61
CA ILE A 56 -1.75 -12.50 -10.76
C ILE A 56 -1.31 -13.41 -11.90
N ASP A 57 -1.11 -12.85 -13.09
CA ASP A 57 -0.80 -13.63 -14.29
C ASP A 57 0.61 -14.22 -14.23
N LYS A 58 1.57 -13.52 -13.61
CA LYS A 58 2.98 -13.93 -13.57
C LYS A 58 3.25 -15.02 -12.53
N HIS A 59 2.49 -15.04 -11.43
CA HIS A 59 2.73 -15.91 -10.28
C HIS A 59 1.54 -16.82 -9.95
N ASP A 60 0.57 -16.94 -10.87
CA ASP A 60 -0.62 -17.79 -10.75
C ASP A 60 -1.41 -17.52 -9.46
N LEU A 61 -1.53 -16.25 -9.05
CA LEU A 61 -2.14 -15.90 -7.76
C LEU A 61 -3.67 -15.95 -7.84
N PRO A 62 -4.34 -16.76 -7.00
CA PRO A 62 -5.78 -16.98 -7.06
C PRO A 62 -6.56 -15.88 -6.32
N PHE A 63 -6.52 -14.65 -6.85
CA PHE A 63 -7.32 -13.55 -6.33
C PHE A 63 -8.81 -13.68 -6.69
N THR A 64 -9.68 -13.31 -5.75
CA THR A 64 -11.12 -13.14 -6.00
C THR A 64 -11.64 -11.89 -5.31
N ASN A 65 -12.66 -11.24 -5.87
CA ASN A 65 -13.45 -10.22 -5.19
C ASN A 65 -14.81 -10.05 -5.88
N ALA A 66 -15.89 -9.98 -5.10
CA ALA A 66 -17.26 -9.92 -5.61
C ALA A 66 -17.88 -8.52 -5.62
N ASN A 67 -17.25 -7.51 -4.99
CA ASN A 67 -17.89 -6.21 -4.77
C ASN A 67 -17.06 -4.98 -5.17
N VAL A 68 -15.90 -5.15 -5.80
CA VAL A 68 -15.09 -4.04 -6.33
C VAL A 68 -15.21 -4.01 -7.86
N ARG A 69 -15.61 -2.86 -8.38
CA ARG A 69 -15.83 -2.60 -9.81
C ARG A 69 -14.99 -1.45 -10.31
N ASP A 70 -14.60 -1.53 -11.57
CA ASP A 70 -14.10 -0.40 -12.32
C ASP A 70 -15.29 0.47 -12.76
N ILE A 71 -15.28 1.76 -12.43
CA ILE A 71 -16.40 2.68 -12.72
C ILE A 71 -16.54 2.94 -14.22
N GLY A 72 -15.43 2.94 -14.97
CA GLY A 72 -15.44 3.19 -16.42
C GLY A 72 -16.11 2.06 -17.20
N THR A 73 -15.96 0.83 -16.75
CA THR A 73 -16.52 -0.37 -17.41
C THR A 73 -17.79 -0.91 -16.76
N GLY A 74 -17.97 -0.69 -15.45
CA GLY A 74 -19.02 -1.32 -14.63
C GLY A 74 -18.76 -2.79 -14.28
N GLU A 75 -17.62 -3.34 -14.73
CA GLU A 75 -17.26 -4.74 -14.54
C GLU A 75 -16.53 -4.96 -13.21
N LEU A 76 -16.61 -6.19 -12.68
CA LEU A 76 -15.77 -6.58 -11.55
C LEU A 76 -14.31 -6.60 -11.98
N ILE A 77 -13.42 -6.12 -11.11
CA ILE A 77 -11.99 -6.07 -11.42
C ILE A 77 -11.31 -7.44 -11.36
N LEU A 78 -11.91 -8.38 -10.63
CA LEU A 78 -11.47 -9.75 -10.35
C LEU A 78 -12.62 -10.76 -10.51
N PRO A 79 -12.33 -12.07 -10.60
CA PRO A 79 -13.36 -13.11 -10.52
C PRO A 79 -14.16 -13.01 -9.22
N ALA A 80 -15.49 -13.11 -9.30
CA ALA A 80 -16.38 -12.99 -8.14
C ALA A 80 -16.20 -14.12 -7.11
N TYR A 81 -15.73 -15.29 -7.53
CA TYR A 81 -15.43 -16.43 -6.66
C TYR A 81 -14.48 -17.40 -7.38
N LEU A 82 -13.88 -18.29 -6.61
CA LEU A 82 -13.09 -19.43 -7.06
C LEU A 82 -13.77 -20.73 -6.64
N ILE A 83 -13.56 -21.81 -7.41
CA ILE A 83 -14.00 -23.15 -7.04
C ILE A 83 -12.85 -24.11 -7.22
N PHE A 84 -12.58 -24.92 -6.20
CA PHE A 84 -11.60 -26.01 -6.24
C PHE A 84 -12.07 -27.21 -5.43
N GLU A 85 -11.40 -28.35 -5.61
CA GLU A 85 -11.71 -29.60 -4.91
C GLU A 85 -10.53 -30.07 -4.07
N ARG A 86 -10.81 -30.44 -2.81
CA ARG A 86 -9.83 -30.99 -1.86
C ARG A 86 -10.49 -32.12 -1.08
N GLY A 87 -9.85 -33.29 -1.05
CA GLY A 87 -10.37 -34.45 -0.32
C GLY A 87 -11.76 -34.91 -0.76
N GLY A 88 -12.16 -34.68 -2.02
CA GLY A 88 -13.49 -35.03 -2.56
C GLY A 88 -14.61 -34.04 -2.23
N ILE A 89 -14.30 -32.91 -1.59
CA ILE A 89 -15.24 -31.82 -1.30
C ILE A 89 -14.93 -30.64 -2.21
N LYS A 90 -15.95 -30.05 -2.85
CA LYS A 90 -15.82 -28.81 -3.61
C LYS A 90 -16.06 -27.61 -2.71
N PHE A 91 -15.12 -26.68 -2.75
CA PHE A 91 -15.14 -25.43 -2.02
C PHE A 91 -15.39 -24.28 -2.98
N GLY A 92 -16.24 -23.33 -2.57
CA GLY A 92 -16.41 -22.05 -3.23
C GLY A 92 -15.85 -20.95 -2.36
N VAL A 93 -14.89 -20.19 -2.86
CA VAL A 93 -14.26 -19.08 -2.12
C VAL A 93 -14.68 -17.77 -2.74
N VAL A 94 -15.22 -16.87 -1.92
CA VAL A 94 -15.63 -15.52 -2.32
C VAL A 94 -14.94 -14.51 -1.40
N SER A 95 -14.53 -13.36 -1.94
CA SER A 95 -14.05 -12.25 -1.12
C SER A 95 -14.87 -10.98 -1.32
N VAL A 96 -14.86 -10.13 -0.29
CA VAL A 96 -15.46 -8.78 -0.31
C VAL A 96 -14.61 -7.80 0.48
N LEU A 97 -14.65 -6.53 0.05
CA LEU A 97 -13.98 -5.39 0.69
C LEU A 97 -14.99 -4.47 1.36
N ASP A 98 -14.64 -3.86 2.50
CA ASP A 98 -15.50 -2.89 3.17
C ASP A 98 -15.61 -1.58 2.36
N PRO A 99 -16.81 -1.11 1.99
CA PRO A 99 -16.99 0.15 1.27
C PRO A 99 -16.46 1.39 1.98
N ALA A 100 -16.23 1.34 3.30
CA ALA A 100 -15.59 2.41 4.04
C ALA A 100 -14.06 2.50 3.80
N LYS A 101 -13.45 1.46 3.20
CA LYS A 101 -12.02 1.45 2.86
C LYS A 101 -11.80 2.17 1.54
N LYS A 102 -11.01 3.23 1.59
CA LYS A 102 -10.66 4.00 0.39
C LYS A 102 -9.54 3.30 -0.35
N ILE A 103 -9.81 2.96 -1.61
CA ILE A 103 -8.80 2.50 -2.55
C ILE A 103 -8.01 3.72 -3.01
N ILE A 104 -6.70 3.72 -2.75
CA ILE A 104 -5.77 4.79 -3.16
C ILE A 104 -4.62 4.11 -3.88
N THR A 105 -4.33 4.56 -5.10
CA THR A 105 -3.31 3.93 -5.96
C THR A 105 -2.19 4.91 -6.31
N MET A 106 -1.06 4.39 -6.77
CA MET A 106 0.05 5.20 -7.30
C MET A 106 -0.14 5.65 -8.75
N SER A 107 -1.00 4.97 -9.52
CA SER A 107 -1.08 5.11 -10.98
C SER A 107 -2.44 5.59 -11.51
N GLU A 108 -3.50 5.46 -10.71
CA GLU A 108 -4.89 5.73 -11.08
C GLU A 108 -5.46 6.86 -10.22
N LYS A 109 -6.61 7.41 -10.65
CA LYS A 109 -7.30 8.46 -9.89
C LYS A 109 -8.07 7.86 -8.71
N ASP A 110 -8.26 8.64 -7.66
CA ASP A 110 -8.95 8.22 -6.43
C ASP A 110 -10.41 7.76 -6.65
N ASP A 111 -11.03 8.11 -7.78
CA ASP A 111 -12.42 7.80 -8.15
C ASP A 111 -12.55 6.73 -9.25
N THR A 112 -11.52 5.90 -9.42
CA THR A 112 -11.51 4.84 -10.46
C THR A 112 -12.37 3.63 -10.08
N PHE A 113 -12.46 3.32 -8.79
CA PHE A 113 -13.11 2.10 -8.29
C PHE A 113 -14.33 2.37 -7.43
N GLN A 114 -15.34 1.52 -7.57
CA GLN A 114 -16.53 1.50 -6.73
C GLN A 114 -16.52 0.22 -5.89
N VAL A 115 -16.85 0.34 -4.60
CA VAL A 115 -17.04 -0.79 -3.69
C VAL A 115 -18.53 -0.90 -3.35
N ASP A 116 -19.18 -1.94 -3.86
CA ASP A 116 -20.60 -2.23 -3.65
C ASP A 116 -20.87 -2.78 -2.24
N ASP A 117 -22.11 -2.65 -1.76
CA ASP A 117 -22.53 -3.17 -0.45
C ASP A 117 -22.30 -4.69 -0.36
N PRO A 118 -21.42 -5.17 0.55
CA PRO A 118 -21.05 -6.57 0.61
C PRO A 118 -22.24 -7.47 0.99
N VAL A 119 -23.19 -6.98 1.81
CA VAL A 119 -24.36 -7.77 2.20
C VAL A 119 -25.27 -8.02 1.00
N ALA A 120 -25.61 -6.98 0.22
CA ALA A 120 -26.42 -7.11 -0.99
C ALA A 120 -25.76 -8.05 -2.01
N VAL A 121 -24.47 -7.86 -2.28
CA VAL A 121 -23.71 -8.71 -3.22
C VAL A 121 -23.72 -10.17 -2.79
N LEU A 122 -23.41 -10.46 -1.52
CA LEU A 122 -23.33 -11.82 -1.03
C LEU A 122 -24.70 -12.51 -0.92
N ARG A 123 -25.77 -11.76 -0.61
CA ARG A 123 -27.15 -12.30 -0.62
C ARG A 123 -27.55 -12.86 -1.98
N GLU A 124 -27.08 -12.24 -3.06
CA GLU A 124 -27.32 -12.74 -4.42
C GLU A 124 -26.37 -13.89 -4.79
N LEU A 125 -25.08 -13.74 -4.46
CA LEU A 125 -24.03 -14.63 -4.94
C LEU A 125 -23.98 -15.96 -4.20
N VAL A 126 -24.09 -15.96 -2.86
CA VAL A 126 -23.89 -17.16 -2.02
C VAL A 126 -24.87 -18.29 -2.38
N PRO A 127 -26.18 -18.05 -2.60
CA PRO A 127 -27.10 -19.11 -3.02
C PRO A 127 -26.69 -19.76 -4.35
N ARG A 128 -26.28 -18.96 -5.34
CA ARG A 128 -25.84 -19.44 -6.66
C ARG A 128 -24.52 -20.19 -6.59
N LEU A 129 -23.63 -19.79 -5.69
CA LEU A 129 -22.37 -20.48 -5.44
C LEU A 129 -22.63 -21.84 -4.76
N ARG A 130 -23.52 -21.87 -3.76
CA ARG A 130 -23.90 -23.09 -3.03
C ARG A 130 -24.49 -24.18 -3.92
N GLU A 131 -25.14 -23.84 -5.03
CA GLU A 131 -25.60 -24.85 -6.02
C GLU A 131 -24.45 -25.62 -6.68
N LYS A 132 -23.22 -25.10 -6.64
CA LYS A 132 -22.05 -25.65 -7.32
C LYS A 132 -21.04 -26.31 -6.38
N VAL A 133 -21.12 -26.01 -5.08
CA VAL A 133 -20.11 -26.38 -4.08
C VAL A 133 -20.77 -26.88 -2.81
N GLN A 134 -20.06 -27.73 -2.05
CA GLN A 134 -20.54 -28.21 -0.77
C GLN A 134 -20.25 -27.24 0.36
N THR A 135 -19.10 -26.55 0.32
CA THR A 135 -18.65 -25.63 1.38
C THR A 135 -18.34 -24.25 0.80
N VAL A 136 -18.82 -23.19 1.44
CA VAL A 136 -18.58 -21.80 1.05
C VAL A 136 -17.68 -21.12 2.08
N ILE A 137 -16.57 -20.56 1.59
CA ILE A 137 -15.58 -19.80 2.36
C ILE A 137 -15.70 -18.32 1.95
N LEU A 138 -15.87 -17.46 2.94
CA LEU A 138 -15.81 -16.00 2.81
C LEU A 138 -14.42 -15.52 3.25
N LEU A 139 -13.72 -14.81 2.37
CA LEU A 139 -12.52 -14.02 2.71
C LEU A 139 -12.96 -12.55 2.82
N GLY A 140 -13.26 -12.09 4.03
CA GLY A 140 -13.83 -10.76 4.25
C GLY A 140 -12.78 -9.76 4.69
N HIS A 141 -12.38 -8.82 3.83
CA HIS A 141 -11.56 -7.66 4.22
C HIS A 141 -12.46 -6.55 4.79
N LEU A 142 -13.21 -6.92 5.85
CA LEU A 142 -14.33 -6.14 6.37
C LEU A 142 -14.08 -5.59 7.78
N GLY A 143 -13.08 -6.13 8.48
CA GLY A 143 -12.93 -5.94 9.92
C GLY A 143 -14.06 -6.62 10.72
N ASP A 144 -13.93 -6.60 12.04
CA ASP A 144 -14.74 -7.47 12.91
C ASP A 144 -16.25 -7.18 12.87
N SER A 145 -16.65 -5.90 12.97
CA SER A 145 -18.05 -5.52 13.14
C SER A 145 -18.89 -5.74 11.87
N LEU A 146 -18.32 -5.44 10.70
CA LEU A 146 -19.02 -5.63 9.43
C LEU A 146 -19.05 -7.12 9.05
N THR A 147 -17.99 -7.88 9.34
CA THR A 147 -18.00 -9.34 9.16
C THR A 147 -19.14 -9.99 9.95
N ASP A 148 -19.31 -9.62 11.23
CA ASP A 148 -20.41 -10.15 12.05
C ASP A 148 -21.79 -9.82 11.48
N THR A 149 -21.95 -8.63 10.88
CA THR A 149 -23.19 -8.22 10.21
C THR A 149 -23.44 -9.08 8.99
N VAL A 150 -22.44 -9.22 8.11
CA VAL A 150 -22.51 -10.05 6.89
C VAL A 150 -22.91 -11.48 7.24
N VAL A 151 -22.24 -12.11 8.20
CA VAL A 151 -22.50 -13.50 8.60
C VAL A 151 -23.91 -13.69 9.14
N LYS A 152 -24.46 -12.73 9.91
CA LYS A 152 -25.84 -12.81 10.40
C LYS A 152 -26.89 -12.64 9.30
N GLU A 153 -26.58 -11.80 8.31
CA GLU A 153 -27.50 -11.37 7.27
C GLU A 153 -27.48 -12.22 5.99
N VAL A 154 -26.38 -12.93 5.74
CA VAL A 154 -26.13 -13.78 4.58
C VAL A 154 -26.04 -15.24 5.02
N LYS A 155 -27.09 -16.02 4.78
CA LYS A 155 -27.08 -17.46 5.07
C LYS A 155 -26.31 -18.22 4.00
N GLY A 156 -25.67 -19.32 4.40
CA GLY A 156 -24.99 -20.24 3.49
C GLY A 156 -23.48 -20.05 3.41
N ILE A 157 -22.89 -19.15 4.19
CA ILE A 157 -21.45 -19.13 4.46
C ILE A 157 -21.17 -20.18 5.54
N ASP A 158 -20.17 -21.04 5.35
CA ASP A 158 -19.78 -22.04 6.36
C ASP A 158 -18.55 -21.58 7.13
N ILE A 159 -17.63 -20.90 6.44
CA ILE A 159 -16.35 -20.42 6.99
C ILE A 159 -16.16 -18.97 6.59
N SER A 160 -15.76 -18.13 7.54
CA SER A 160 -15.38 -16.74 7.31
C SER A 160 -13.98 -16.50 7.85
N VAL A 161 -13.04 -16.20 6.97
CA VAL A 161 -11.69 -15.71 7.33
C VAL A 161 -11.75 -14.18 7.33
N THR A 162 -11.51 -13.58 8.49
CA THR A 162 -11.64 -12.14 8.71
C THR A 162 -10.30 -11.45 8.47
N GLY A 163 -10.24 -10.64 7.42
CA GLY A 163 -9.18 -9.66 7.18
C GLY A 163 -9.47 -8.31 7.86
N HIS A 164 -8.52 -7.38 7.79
CA HIS A 164 -8.59 -6.07 8.45
C HIS A 164 -8.88 -6.14 9.96
N SER A 165 -8.36 -7.17 10.62
CA SER A 165 -8.51 -7.40 12.05
C SER A 165 -7.16 -7.68 12.68
N PHE A 166 -6.96 -7.17 13.89
CA PHE A 166 -5.75 -7.41 14.67
C PHE A 166 -5.91 -8.57 15.66
N ARG A 167 -7.05 -9.27 15.62
CA ARG A 167 -7.36 -10.38 16.52
C ARG A 167 -6.70 -11.68 16.05
N ASN A 168 -6.47 -12.55 17.01
CA ASN A 168 -6.21 -13.97 16.78
C ASN A 168 -7.41 -14.76 17.26
N THR A 169 -7.94 -15.66 16.43
CA THR A 169 -8.95 -16.63 16.85
C THR A 169 -8.27 -17.76 17.61
N THR A 170 -7.96 -17.55 18.89
CA THR A 170 -7.32 -18.58 19.74
C THR A 170 -8.31 -19.57 20.37
N THR A 171 -9.60 -19.32 20.17
CA THR A 171 -10.70 -20.19 20.60
C THR A 171 -11.77 -20.24 19.51
N GLU A 172 -12.44 -21.38 19.38
CA GLU A 172 -13.54 -21.57 18.45
C GLU A 172 -14.58 -20.45 18.57
N ARG A 173 -14.92 -19.83 17.44
CA ARG A 173 -15.95 -18.80 17.35
C ARG A 173 -16.91 -19.17 16.23
N ILE A 174 -18.15 -19.47 16.61
CA ILE A 174 -19.23 -19.77 15.67
C ILE A 174 -20.30 -18.68 15.80
N LEU A 175 -20.67 -18.09 14.66
CA LEU A 175 -21.73 -17.09 14.57
C LEU A 175 -22.72 -17.53 13.50
N ASP A 176 -23.98 -17.74 13.87
CA ASP A 176 -25.05 -18.10 12.92
C ASP A 176 -24.72 -19.32 12.03
N ASN A 177 -24.10 -20.35 12.63
CA ASN A 177 -23.55 -21.55 11.96
C ASN A 177 -22.38 -21.31 11.01
N THR A 178 -21.82 -20.10 10.99
CA THR A 178 -20.57 -19.79 10.29
C THR A 178 -19.41 -19.83 11.27
N MET A 179 -18.34 -20.48 10.87
CA MET A 179 -17.09 -20.54 11.60
C MET A 179 -16.23 -19.30 11.33
N MET A 180 -15.79 -18.63 12.38
CA MET A 180 -15.10 -17.35 12.30
C MET A 180 -13.60 -17.52 12.58
N LEU A 181 -12.78 -17.38 11.54
CA LEU A 181 -11.32 -17.47 11.61
C LEU A 181 -10.70 -16.08 11.44
N CYS A 182 -9.56 -15.87 12.09
CA CYS A 182 -8.78 -14.64 12.04
C CYS A 182 -7.36 -14.95 12.51
N ALA A 183 -6.38 -14.64 11.68
CA ALA A 183 -4.97 -14.58 12.05
C ALA A 183 -4.55 -13.12 11.89
N SER A 184 -3.80 -12.60 12.86
CA SER A 184 -3.39 -11.19 12.86
C SER A 184 -2.52 -10.84 11.64
N HIS A 185 -2.11 -9.58 11.59
CA HIS A 185 -1.35 -8.93 10.52
C HIS A 185 0.15 -9.30 10.41
N GLU A 186 0.76 -8.82 9.32
CA GLU A 186 2.22 -8.78 9.07
C GLU A 186 2.93 -10.15 9.03
N GLY A 187 2.18 -11.24 8.81
CA GLY A 187 2.76 -12.59 8.80
C GLY A 187 3.37 -13.00 10.15
N GLN A 188 2.98 -12.35 11.25
CA GLN A 188 3.49 -12.69 12.59
C GLN A 188 2.82 -13.94 13.18
N TYR A 189 1.69 -14.35 12.60
CA TYR A 189 0.89 -15.47 13.07
C TYR A 189 0.38 -16.29 11.90
N LEU A 190 0.42 -17.61 12.03
CA LEU A 190 -0.26 -18.55 11.14
C LEU A 190 -1.51 -19.06 11.86
N GLY A 191 -2.68 -18.82 11.27
CA GLY A 191 -3.93 -19.43 11.73
C GLY A 191 -4.11 -20.81 11.14
N ASP A 192 -4.28 -21.81 11.98
CA ASP A 192 -4.57 -23.19 11.60
C ASP A 192 -5.96 -23.60 12.11
N ALA A 193 -6.67 -24.35 11.28
CA ALA A 193 -8.02 -24.81 11.56
C ALA A 193 -8.21 -26.23 11.05
N ASP A 194 -8.21 -27.20 11.97
CA ASP A 194 -8.59 -28.57 11.69
C ASP A 194 -10.12 -28.66 11.61
N ILE A 195 -10.66 -28.81 10.40
CA ILE A 195 -12.10 -28.77 10.14
C ILE A 195 -12.62 -30.15 9.78
N PHE A 196 -13.56 -30.67 10.57
CA PHE A 196 -14.23 -31.93 10.30
C PHE A 196 -15.49 -31.67 9.46
N LEU A 197 -15.44 -32.05 8.18
CA LEU A 197 -16.56 -31.92 7.26
C LEU A 197 -17.35 -33.23 7.17
N ARG A 198 -18.68 -33.13 7.04
CA ARG A 198 -19.52 -34.29 6.77
C ARG A 198 -19.30 -34.76 5.32
N PRO A 199 -18.98 -36.04 5.07
CA PRO A 199 -18.60 -36.49 3.72
C PRO A 199 -19.70 -36.42 2.65
N ASP A 200 -20.97 -36.39 3.05
CA ASP A 200 -22.13 -36.43 2.15
C ASP A 200 -22.47 -35.06 1.54
N ASP A 201 -22.37 -33.99 2.33
CA ASP A 201 -22.78 -32.64 1.93
C ASP A 201 -21.78 -31.54 2.31
N GLY A 202 -20.60 -31.89 2.82
CA GLY A 202 -19.50 -30.98 3.14
C GLY A 202 -19.81 -29.97 4.24
N LYS A 203 -20.84 -30.20 5.07
CA LYS A 203 -21.11 -29.32 6.21
C LYS A 203 -20.05 -29.46 7.30
N VAL A 204 -19.69 -28.32 7.89
CA VAL A 204 -18.79 -28.25 9.05
C VAL A 204 -19.45 -28.88 10.27
N MET A 205 -18.80 -29.88 10.87
CA MET A 205 -19.30 -30.63 12.04
C MET A 205 -18.55 -30.31 13.32
N ALA A 206 -17.24 -30.13 13.22
CA ALA A 206 -16.40 -29.72 14.33
C ALA A 206 -15.20 -28.95 13.77
N ILE A 207 -14.59 -28.13 14.62
CA ILE A 207 -13.33 -27.45 14.32
C ILE A 207 -12.43 -27.49 15.55
N SER A 208 -11.12 -27.58 15.34
CA SER A 208 -10.11 -27.14 16.32
C SER A 208 -9.33 -25.98 15.69
N VAL A 209 -9.19 -24.86 16.40
CA VAL A 209 -8.42 -23.70 15.92
C VAL A 209 -7.13 -23.58 16.73
N GLU A 210 -6.02 -23.35 16.06
CA GLU A 210 -4.77 -22.95 16.65
C GLU A 210 -4.24 -21.68 15.96
N VAL A 211 -3.49 -20.86 16.68
CA VAL A 211 -2.74 -19.76 16.09
C VAL A 211 -1.30 -19.89 16.54
N THR A 212 -0.41 -20.11 15.58
CA THR A 212 1.02 -20.25 15.81
C THR A 212 1.71 -18.90 15.61
N PRO A 213 2.31 -18.29 16.64
CA PRO A 213 3.20 -17.15 16.46
C PRO A 213 4.43 -17.60 15.67
N LEU A 214 4.76 -16.89 14.59
CA LEU A 214 5.95 -17.11 13.79
C LEU A 214 7.13 -16.35 14.43
N ASP A 215 7.52 -16.78 15.63
CA ASP A 215 8.64 -16.26 16.40
C ASP A 215 9.88 -17.16 16.29
N GLU A 216 10.93 -16.85 17.05
CA GLU A 216 12.21 -17.59 17.09
C GLU A 216 12.09 -19.09 17.44
N LYS A 217 10.92 -19.58 17.85
CA LYS A 217 10.67 -21.01 18.09
C LYS A 217 10.30 -21.78 16.81
N VAL A 218 9.88 -21.08 15.76
CA VAL A 218 9.62 -21.67 14.44
C VAL A 218 10.91 -21.58 13.64
N ALA A 219 11.44 -22.73 13.21
CA ALA A 219 12.65 -22.74 12.41
C ALA A 219 12.37 -22.19 11.01
N ASP A 220 13.23 -21.28 10.56
CA ASP A 220 13.20 -20.77 9.20
C ASP A 220 13.54 -21.88 8.18
N ASP A 221 12.90 -21.84 7.02
CA ASP A 221 13.23 -22.72 5.90
C ASP A 221 14.52 -22.22 5.20
N GLU A 222 15.54 -23.08 5.10
CA GLU A 222 16.85 -22.71 4.55
C GLU A 222 16.78 -22.25 3.08
N ALA A 223 15.85 -22.81 2.29
CA ALA A 223 15.69 -22.42 0.89
C ALA A 223 15.03 -21.05 0.77
N VAL A 224 14.03 -20.76 1.61
CA VAL A 224 13.39 -19.43 1.68
C VAL A 224 14.38 -18.38 2.21
N LEU A 225 15.18 -18.70 3.22
CA LEU A 225 16.24 -17.81 3.73
C LEU A 225 17.24 -17.43 2.64
N ALA A 226 17.68 -18.39 1.83
CA ALA A 226 18.59 -18.12 0.73
C ALA A 226 17.99 -17.13 -0.29
N LYS A 227 16.69 -17.26 -0.58
CA LYS A 227 15.96 -16.32 -1.44
C LYS A 227 15.81 -14.93 -0.81
N ILE A 228 15.55 -14.86 0.50
CA ILE A 228 15.47 -13.60 1.24
C ILE A 228 16.81 -12.85 1.21
N GLU A 229 17.94 -13.55 1.37
CA GLU A 229 19.26 -12.93 1.33
C GLU A 229 19.61 -12.41 -0.07
N ASP A 230 19.29 -13.18 -1.12
CA ASP A 230 19.40 -12.69 -2.51
C ASP A 230 18.49 -11.46 -2.75
N PHE A 231 17.26 -11.52 -2.27
CA PHE A 231 16.32 -10.40 -2.34
C PHE A 231 16.85 -9.14 -1.66
N LYS A 232 17.38 -9.25 -0.43
CA LYS A 232 17.97 -8.11 0.31
C LYS A 232 19.12 -7.47 -0.46
N LYS A 233 19.94 -8.29 -1.13
CA LYS A 233 21.02 -7.80 -1.99
C LYS A 233 20.46 -7.02 -3.18
N ARG A 234 19.51 -7.59 -3.93
CA ARG A 234 18.85 -6.91 -5.06
C ARG A 234 18.13 -5.63 -4.64
N LEU A 235 17.46 -5.63 -3.49
CA LEU A 235 16.81 -4.45 -2.94
C LEU A 235 17.83 -3.34 -2.60
N THR A 236 19.00 -3.72 -2.09
CA THR A 236 20.09 -2.77 -1.82
C THR A 236 20.63 -2.19 -3.12
N GLU A 237 20.94 -3.02 -4.12
CA GLU A 237 21.39 -2.59 -5.45
C GLU A 237 20.36 -1.67 -6.12
N PHE A 238 19.07 -2.01 -6.02
CA PHE A 238 17.96 -1.18 -6.51
C PHE A 238 17.93 0.20 -5.84
N LYS A 239 18.01 0.25 -4.50
CA LYS A 239 18.03 1.50 -3.73
C LYS A 239 19.25 2.36 -4.07
N GLU A 240 20.41 1.74 -4.23
CA GLU A 240 21.65 2.42 -4.60
C GLU A 240 21.58 2.98 -6.01
N ALA A 241 21.13 2.18 -6.99
CA ALA A 241 20.94 2.61 -8.37
C ALA A 241 19.96 3.79 -8.47
N LYS A 242 18.85 3.73 -7.73
CA LYS A 242 17.87 4.81 -7.67
C LYS A 242 18.48 6.09 -7.10
N ARG A 243 19.24 6.01 -6.01
CA ARG A 243 19.94 7.18 -5.43
C ARG A 243 21.03 7.71 -6.38
N ALA A 244 21.76 6.83 -7.05
CA ALA A 244 22.81 7.21 -8.00
C ALA A 244 22.27 7.96 -9.22
N ALA A 245 21.01 7.72 -9.62
CA ALA A 245 20.33 8.49 -10.67
C ALA A 245 20.07 9.96 -10.28
N TYR A 246 20.15 10.29 -8.99
CA TYR A 246 19.98 11.64 -8.45
C TYR A 246 21.22 12.08 -7.65
N PRO A 247 22.37 12.27 -8.33
CA PRO A 247 23.62 12.57 -7.65
C PRO A 247 23.54 13.89 -6.88
N ARG A 248 24.32 13.98 -5.80
CA ARG A 248 24.42 15.16 -4.93
C ARG A 248 25.66 15.99 -5.23
N ASP A 249 25.82 16.39 -6.47
CA ASP A 249 27.03 17.03 -6.98
C ASP A 249 26.85 18.51 -7.35
N PHE A 250 25.63 19.04 -7.21
CA PHE A 250 25.35 20.45 -7.49
C PHE A 250 25.92 21.38 -6.42
N GLY A 251 26.27 22.59 -6.88
CA GLY A 251 26.68 23.70 -6.03
C GLY A 251 28.05 23.55 -5.38
N SER A 252 28.30 24.48 -4.44
CA SER A 252 29.58 24.66 -3.77
C SER A 252 29.59 23.92 -2.44
N SER A 253 30.68 23.21 -2.15
CA SER A 253 30.91 22.61 -0.84
C SER A 253 31.28 23.64 0.24
N ARG A 254 31.48 24.91 -0.14
CA ARG A 254 31.82 26.00 0.79
C ARG A 254 30.61 26.80 1.25
N GLU A 255 29.52 26.72 0.51
CA GLU A 255 28.27 27.39 0.86
C GLU A 255 27.43 26.43 1.70
N THR A 256 26.29 26.88 2.22
CA THR A 256 25.35 26.11 3.05
C THR A 256 23.97 26.75 2.97
N PHE A 257 22.95 25.88 2.92
CA PHE A 257 21.55 26.26 3.11
C PHE A 257 21.27 26.52 4.60
N LEU A 258 20.78 27.71 4.92
CA LEU A 258 20.51 28.16 6.28
C LEU A 258 19.14 27.74 6.81
N SER A 259 18.22 27.35 5.92
CA SER A 259 16.80 27.10 6.12
C SER A 259 15.91 28.33 6.25
N ASP A 260 14.62 28.15 5.96
CA ASP A 260 13.57 29.17 6.07
C ASP A 260 13.54 29.86 7.45
N ARG A 261 13.82 29.11 8.51
CA ARG A 261 13.81 29.63 9.89
C ARG A 261 14.89 30.68 10.12
N SER A 262 16.04 30.54 9.46
CA SER A 262 17.09 31.57 9.49
C SER A 262 16.67 32.81 8.72
N CYS A 263 15.99 32.65 7.58
CA CYS A 263 15.47 33.75 6.78
C CYS A 263 14.40 34.57 7.51
N LYS A 264 13.52 33.92 8.28
CA LYS A 264 12.47 34.58 9.07
C LYS A 264 13.00 35.72 9.95
N GLY A 265 14.20 35.58 10.52
CA GLY A 265 14.77 36.58 11.42
C GLY A 265 14.92 37.98 10.83
N CYS A 266 15.10 38.07 9.50
CA CYS A 266 15.20 39.35 8.78
C CYS A 266 14.05 39.58 7.78
N HIS A 267 13.33 38.53 7.40
CA HIS A 267 12.30 38.56 6.35
C HIS A 267 10.96 38.00 6.85
N GLU A 268 10.42 38.56 7.94
CA GLU A 268 9.19 38.04 8.57
C GLU A 268 7.95 38.14 7.67
N GLU A 269 7.80 39.22 6.90
CA GLU A 269 6.67 39.43 5.99
C GLU A 269 6.67 38.39 4.86
N ALA A 270 7.80 38.23 4.17
CA ALA A 270 8.00 37.21 3.15
C ALA A 270 7.79 35.78 3.70
N TRP A 271 8.34 35.51 4.89
CA TRP A 271 8.15 34.21 5.54
C TRP A 271 6.67 33.94 5.84
N THR A 272 5.90 34.97 6.21
CA THR A 272 4.45 34.85 6.46
C THR A 272 3.68 34.47 5.21
N THR A 273 4.06 35.00 4.04
CA THR A 273 3.51 34.55 2.75
C THR A 273 3.92 33.11 2.43
N TYR A 274 5.21 32.78 2.60
CA TYR A 274 5.74 31.44 2.35
C TYR A 274 5.01 30.35 3.15
N VAL A 275 4.76 30.55 4.45
CA VAL A 275 4.14 29.50 5.28
C VAL A 275 2.70 29.17 4.90
N GLN A 276 2.03 30.06 4.16
CA GLN A 276 0.69 29.82 3.65
C GLN A 276 0.70 29.02 2.34
N SER A 277 1.83 28.96 1.64
CA SER A 277 1.97 28.33 0.32
C SER A 277 1.91 26.80 0.34
N GLY A 278 1.69 26.20 -0.84
CA GLY A 278 1.83 24.75 -1.05
C GLY A 278 3.27 24.26 -0.83
N HIS A 279 4.27 25.09 -1.12
CA HIS A 279 5.68 24.78 -0.95
C HIS A 279 6.03 24.42 0.51
N MET A 280 5.49 25.15 1.50
CA MET A 280 5.67 24.83 2.92
C MET A 280 5.07 23.48 3.34
N ARG A 281 4.15 22.92 2.54
CA ARG A 281 3.51 21.63 2.81
C ARG A 281 4.02 20.52 1.89
N ALA A 282 4.97 20.81 1.00
CA ALA A 282 5.41 19.90 -0.05
C ALA A 282 5.85 18.56 0.53
N PHE A 283 6.72 18.53 1.54
CA PHE A 283 7.20 17.28 2.12
C PHE A 283 6.09 16.46 2.81
N ALA A 284 5.11 17.15 3.42
CA ALA A 284 3.98 16.48 4.06
C ALA A 284 3.13 15.69 3.04
N THR A 285 3.01 16.18 1.80
CA THR A 285 2.30 15.45 0.74
C THR A 285 2.96 14.10 0.43
N LEU A 286 4.31 14.02 0.48
CA LEU A 286 5.03 12.76 0.32
C LEU A 286 4.81 11.83 1.49
N ARG A 287 4.87 12.33 2.73
CA ARG A 287 4.63 11.49 3.93
C ARG A 287 3.24 10.87 3.93
N ASN A 288 2.23 11.64 3.53
CA ASN A 288 0.84 11.14 3.43
C ASN A 288 0.70 10.02 2.38
N LYS A 289 1.57 10.01 1.36
CA LYS A 289 1.63 8.98 0.32
C LYS A 289 2.67 7.89 0.58
N GLY A 290 3.47 7.99 1.65
CA GLY A 290 4.61 7.09 1.91
C GLY A 290 5.89 7.41 1.11
N GLN A 291 5.85 8.34 0.15
CA GLN A 291 6.89 8.58 -0.87
C GLN A 291 8.06 9.47 -0.41
N HIS A 292 8.17 9.75 0.88
CA HIS A 292 9.18 10.67 1.44
C HIS A 292 10.63 10.15 1.43
N PHE A 293 10.87 8.95 0.94
CA PHE A 293 12.22 8.39 0.73
C PHE A 293 12.63 8.32 -0.73
N GLU A 294 11.73 8.72 -1.64
CA GLU A 294 11.87 8.53 -3.07
C GLU A 294 12.73 9.65 -3.67
N PRO A 295 13.96 9.37 -4.16
CA PRO A 295 14.88 10.42 -4.63
C PRO A 295 14.28 11.35 -5.68
N ASP A 296 13.49 10.80 -6.61
CA ASP A 296 12.79 11.53 -7.67
C ASP A 296 11.75 12.51 -7.13
N CYS A 297 11.06 12.16 -6.03
CA CYS A 297 10.16 13.07 -5.34
C CYS A 297 10.92 14.10 -4.47
N LEU A 298 12.01 13.68 -3.83
CA LEU A 298 12.78 14.54 -2.92
C LEU A 298 13.43 15.72 -3.64
N VAL A 299 13.78 15.59 -4.92
CA VAL A 299 14.25 16.71 -5.77
C VAL A 299 13.30 17.90 -5.70
N CYS A 300 11.98 17.64 -5.66
CA CYS A 300 10.96 18.67 -5.77
C CYS A 300 10.21 19.00 -4.48
N HIS A 301 10.38 18.18 -3.44
CA HIS A 301 9.67 18.35 -2.17
C HIS A 301 10.60 18.73 -1.01
N THR A 302 11.88 18.93 -1.29
CA THR A 302 12.89 19.38 -0.33
C THR A 302 13.77 20.47 -0.95
N THR A 303 14.54 21.15 -0.11
CA THR A 303 15.45 22.20 -0.56
C THR A 303 16.83 21.60 -0.83
N GLY A 304 17.21 21.59 -2.11
CA GLY A 304 18.55 21.27 -2.55
C GLY A 304 18.93 19.79 -2.48
N TYR A 305 18.01 18.84 -2.68
CA TYR A 305 18.30 17.40 -2.58
C TYR A 305 19.57 16.95 -3.33
N GLN A 306 19.77 17.46 -4.56
CA GLN A 306 20.92 17.15 -5.42
C GLN A 306 22.13 18.08 -5.21
N TYR A 307 22.07 18.98 -4.24
CA TYR A 307 23.20 19.81 -3.86
C TYR A 307 24.03 19.10 -2.79
N LYS A 308 25.35 19.30 -2.83
CA LYS A 308 26.33 18.68 -1.92
C LYS A 308 25.99 18.84 -0.43
N ASN A 309 25.29 19.92 -0.11
CA ASN A 309 24.99 20.43 1.22
C ASN A 309 23.50 20.71 1.43
N GLY A 310 22.63 20.23 0.53
CA GLY A 310 21.18 20.36 0.68
C GLY A 310 20.55 19.22 1.47
N TYR A 311 19.24 19.04 1.34
CA TYR A 311 18.45 18.13 2.18
C TYR A 311 19.07 16.73 2.29
N SER A 312 19.13 16.20 3.51
CA SER A 312 19.34 14.79 3.82
C SER A 312 18.46 14.40 4.99
N ASP A 313 18.19 13.11 5.16
CA ASP A 313 17.45 12.62 6.32
C ASP A 313 18.22 12.85 7.64
N GLU A 314 19.55 13.02 7.55
CA GLU A 314 20.43 13.27 8.68
C GLU A 314 20.48 14.76 9.09
N PRO A 315 20.56 15.06 10.41
CA PRO A 315 20.91 16.37 10.90
C PRO A 315 22.30 16.83 10.42
N PRO A 316 22.51 18.14 10.18
CA PRO A 316 21.56 19.23 10.35
C PRO A 316 20.64 19.45 9.13
N ASN A 317 20.87 18.75 8.02
CA ASN A 317 20.23 19.06 6.74
C ASN A 317 18.80 18.53 6.61
N ASN A 318 18.35 17.70 7.55
CA ASN A 318 16.94 17.32 7.68
C ASN A 318 16.00 18.51 7.94
N ARG A 319 16.53 19.66 8.34
CA ARG A 319 15.77 20.91 8.45
C ARG A 319 15.37 21.50 7.09
N LEU A 320 15.95 21.03 5.99
CA LEU A 320 15.70 21.51 4.62
C LEU A 320 14.50 20.79 3.97
N ILE A 321 13.61 20.21 4.78
CA ILE A 321 12.30 19.73 4.32
C ILE A 321 11.49 20.86 3.69
N ASN A 322 10.64 20.53 2.73
CA ASN A 322 9.84 21.48 1.95
C ASN A 322 10.67 22.29 0.94
N VAL A 323 9.95 22.97 0.03
CA VAL A 323 10.54 23.89 -0.96
C VAL A 323 10.69 25.26 -0.30
N GLN A 324 11.84 25.52 0.32
CA GLN A 324 12.08 26.73 1.13
C GLN A 324 12.55 27.91 0.28
N CYS A 325 12.75 29.07 0.90
CA CYS A 325 13.23 30.30 0.23
C CYS A 325 14.46 30.04 -0.65
N GLU A 326 15.40 29.24 -0.15
CA GLU A 326 16.67 28.97 -0.82
C GLU A 326 16.55 28.05 -2.05
N ALA A 327 15.38 27.41 -2.27
CA ALA A 327 15.11 26.69 -3.51
C ALA A 327 15.05 27.63 -4.73
N CYS A 328 14.57 28.87 -4.52
CA CYS A 328 14.51 29.89 -5.56
C CYS A 328 15.70 30.88 -5.49
N HIS A 329 16.19 31.15 -4.27
CA HIS A 329 17.13 32.24 -4.02
C HIS A 329 18.59 31.81 -3.89
N GLY A 330 18.87 30.50 -3.86
CA GLY A 330 20.20 29.95 -3.66
C GLY A 330 20.66 29.97 -2.21
N TYR A 331 21.96 29.80 -1.98
CA TYR A 331 22.52 29.63 -0.63
C TYR A 331 22.36 30.87 0.25
N GLY A 332 21.86 30.68 1.47
CA GLY A 332 21.77 31.73 2.47
C GLY A 332 23.13 32.25 2.93
N THR A 333 24.16 31.41 2.90
CA THR A 333 25.55 31.82 3.19
C THR A 333 26.09 32.81 2.16
N GLU A 334 25.86 32.57 0.87
CA GLU A 334 26.17 33.51 -0.21
C GLU A 334 25.41 34.83 -0.01
N HIS A 335 24.11 34.74 0.30
CA HIS A 335 23.29 35.91 0.61
C HIS A 335 23.83 36.72 1.80
N THR A 336 24.18 36.07 2.91
CA THR A 336 24.72 36.76 4.10
C THR A 336 26.07 37.42 3.84
N ARG A 337 26.88 36.86 2.93
CA ARG A 337 28.19 37.42 2.56
C ARG A 337 28.06 38.60 1.62
N ASP A 338 27.23 38.46 0.58
CA ASP A 338 27.22 39.36 -0.58
C ASP A 338 26.04 40.35 -0.55
N GLY A 339 25.09 40.16 0.38
CA GLY A 339 23.90 41.00 0.56
C GLY A 339 22.89 40.92 -0.58
N LYS A 340 23.01 39.94 -1.46
CA LYS A 340 22.20 39.78 -2.68
C LYS A 340 21.75 38.33 -2.83
N TYR A 341 20.59 38.12 -3.42
CA TYR A 341 20.12 36.79 -3.82
C TYR A 341 20.51 36.52 -5.27
N ALA A 342 20.59 35.23 -5.64
CA ALA A 342 20.69 34.85 -7.04
C ALA A 342 19.41 35.29 -7.78
N ALA A 343 19.54 36.05 -8.87
CA ALA A 343 18.42 36.46 -9.72
C ALA A 343 17.99 35.30 -10.65
N ARG A 344 17.47 34.21 -10.07
CA ARG A 344 17.15 32.95 -10.77
C ARG A 344 15.85 32.28 -10.30
N ALA A 345 14.96 33.02 -9.62
CA ALA A 345 13.73 32.46 -9.08
C ALA A 345 12.81 31.88 -10.16
N GLU A 346 12.74 32.51 -11.34
CA GLU A 346 11.93 32.01 -12.47
C GLU A 346 12.43 30.66 -13.01
N ASP A 347 13.74 30.53 -13.21
CA ASP A 347 14.37 29.28 -13.68
C ASP A 347 14.17 28.12 -12.70
N SER A 348 14.00 28.41 -11.41
CA SER A 348 13.81 27.37 -10.38
C SER A 348 12.43 26.71 -10.46
N CYS A 349 11.42 27.38 -11.00
CA CYS A 349 10.05 26.85 -11.03
C CYS A 349 9.94 25.61 -11.95
N VAL A 350 10.56 25.66 -13.12
CA VAL A 350 10.45 24.61 -14.15
C VAL A 350 11.25 23.35 -13.83
N VAL A 351 12.06 23.37 -12.77
CA VAL A 351 12.73 22.17 -12.24
C VAL A 351 11.70 21.15 -11.75
N CYS A 352 10.57 21.63 -11.21
CA CYS A 352 9.55 20.80 -10.59
C CYS A 352 8.15 20.95 -11.19
N HIS A 353 7.91 22.06 -11.88
CA HIS A 353 6.68 22.28 -12.62
C HIS A 353 6.86 21.93 -14.10
N ASP A 354 6.71 20.64 -14.40
CA ASP A 354 6.65 20.12 -15.77
C ASP A 354 5.27 19.48 -16.07
N LYS A 355 5.09 18.95 -17.28
CA LYS A 355 3.82 18.31 -17.68
C LYS A 355 3.45 17.08 -16.84
N LYS A 356 4.43 16.40 -16.23
CA LYS A 356 4.21 15.19 -15.43
C LYS A 356 3.80 15.56 -14.01
N ASN A 357 4.49 16.53 -13.40
CA ASN A 357 4.38 16.88 -11.99
C ASN A 357 3.35 18.00 -11.74
N SER A 358 3.14 18.88 -12.73
CA SER A 358 2.23 20.02 -12.64
C SER A 358 1.63 20.34 -14.02
N PRO A 359 0.75 19.48 -14.56
CA PRO A 359 0.21 19.64 -15.92
C PRO A 359 -0.54 20.96 -16.13
N GLU A 360 -1.13 21.51 -15.08
CA GLU A 360 -1.87 22.78 -15.06
C GLU A 360 -0.99 24.00 -14.70
N PHE A 361 0.35 23.84 -14.71
CA PHE A 361 1.24 24.93 -14.33
C PHE A 361 1.17 26.08 -15.33
N ASP A 362 0.80 27.24 -14.80
CA ASP A 362 0.89 28.53 -15.49
C ASP A 362 1.73 29.48 -14.64
N TYR A 363 2.85 29.93 -15.19
CA TYR A 363 3.83 30.70 -14.44
C TYR A 363 3.24 31.95 -13.81
N VAL A 364 2.46 32.73 -14.57
CA VAL A 364 1.91 34.01 -14.10
C VAL A 364 0.99 33.80 -12.90
N SER A 365 0.02 32.89 -13.01
CA SER A 365 -0.94 32.63 -11.94
C SER A 365 -0.32 31.95 -10.72
N TYR A 366 0.73 31.14 -10.90
CA TYR A 366 1.44 30.50 -9.79
C TYR A 366 2.38 31.46 -9.07
N TRP A 367 3.07 32.33 -9.82
CA TRP A 367 3.95 33.36 -9.28
C TRP A 367 3.20 34.30 -8.33
N GLU A 368 2.00 34.72 -8.70
CA GLU A 368 1.14 35.57 -7.86
C GLU A 368 0.83 34.96 -6.49
N LYS A 369 0.86 33.63 -6.35
CA LYS A 369 0.59 32.94 -5.08
C LYS A 369 1.79 32.91 -4.14
N ILE A 370 3.00 33.14 -4.64
CA ILE A 370 4.23 32.96 -3.88
C ILE A 370 5.12 34.20 -3.83
N LYS A 371 4.90 35.18 -4.72
CA LYS A 371 5.70 36.42 -4.76
C LYS A 371 5.60 37.17 -3.43
N HIS A 372 6.72 37.74 -3.00
CA HIS A 372 6.86 38.51 -1.78
C HIS A 372 8.00 39.51 -1.90
#